data_AF-E3RPC4-F1
#
_entry.id   AF-E3RPC4-F1
#
_cell.length_a   1.000
_cell.length_b   1.000
_cell.length_c   1.000
_cell.angle_alpha   90.00
_cell.angle_beta   90.00
_cell.angle_gamma   90.00
#
_symmetry.space_group_name_H-M   'P 1'
#
loop_
_entity.id
_entity.type
_entity.pdbx_description
1 polymer ?
#
loop_
_entity_poly.entity_id
_entity_poly.type
_entity_poly.pdbx_seq_one_letter_code
_entity_poly.pdbx_strand_id
1 'polypeptide(L)'
;MAVIREHLAAKGLGLFNDLQTEHSMVGTFPGVVMLMNFDNAHQKEELIPLRLQGKFRMTFGLTEPGHGSDATHGSDATHGDKGTTRFWTWVERLAAEWVQAMAQWTLNMPTDHATVSIKDVWVPESAALGHIYNGLGVAQAFVHETRIRQAASSLGAAVYCVQQSVKYANDGAPFGTLLSHN
;
A
#
# COMPACT_ATOMS: atom_id res chain seq x y z
N MET A 1 -4.53 -15.90 -4.97
CA MET A 1 -3.65 -14.71 -5.03
C MET A 1 -2.34 -14.97 -4.31
N ALA A 2 -2.35 -15.26 -2.99
CA ALA A 2 -1.14 -15.43 -2.17
C ALA A 2 -0.10 -16.39 -2.77
N VAL A 3 -0.48 -17.63 -3.11
CA VAL A 3 0.44 -18.64 -3.68
C VAL A 3 1.11 -18.18 -4.98
N ILE A 4 0.35 -17.49 -5.85
CA ILE A 4 0.91 -17.00 -7.12
C ILE A 4 1.91 -15.88 -6.84
N ARG A 5 1.59 -14.97 -5.91
CA ARG A 5 2.49 -13.89 -5.51
C ARG A 5 3.78 -14.41 -4.86
N GLU A 6 3.67 -15.39 -3.97
CA GLU A 6 4.82 -16.08 -3.38
C GLU A 6 5.71 -16.70 -4.46
N HIS A 7 5.13 -17.46 -5.39
CA HIS A 7 5.86 -18.05 -6.52
C HIS A 7 6.56 -17.02 -7.38
N LEU A 8 5.90 -15.90 -7.69
CA LEU A 8 6.50 -14.83 -8.46
C LEU A 8 7.64 -14.16 -7.69
N ALA A 9 7.46 -13.86 -6.40
CA ALA A 9 8.52 -13.28 -5.56
C ALA A 9 9.73 -14.22 -5.43
N ALA A 10 9.53 -15.54 -5.43
CA ALA A 10 10.59 -16.53 -5.39
C ALA A 10 11.49 -16.58 -6.65
N LYS A 11 11.09 -15.89 -7.74
CA LYS A 11 11.92 -15.78 -8.95
C LYS A 11 12.94 -14.64 -8.88
N GLY A 12 12.93 -13.84 -7.81
CA GLY A 12 13.75 -12.63 -7.68
C GLY A 12 13.03 -11.37 -8.18
N LEU A 13 13.74 -10.24 -8.18
CA LEU A 13 13.19 -8.95 -8.63
C LEU A 13 12.96 -8.95 -10.16
N GLY A 14 11.81 -8.45 -10.59
CA GLY A 14 11.52 -8.25 -12.00
C GLY A 14 10.13 -7.66 -12.23
N LEU A 15 9.83 -7.29 -13.48
CA LEU A 15 8.55 -6.67 -13.86
C LEU A 15 7.32 -7.53 -13.51
N PHE A 16 7.50 -8.85 -13.41
CA PHE A 16 6.44 -9.76 -13.01
C PHE A 16 5.97 -9.55 -11.55
N ASN A 17 6.89 -9.12 -10.69
CA ASN A 17 6.66 -8.86 -9.28
C ASN A 17 7.82 -8.04 -8.70
N ASP A 18 7.60 -6.74 -8.56
CA ASP A 18 8.52 -5.85 -7.87
C ASP A 18 8.11 -5.72 -6.40
N LEU A 19 9.03 -6.13 -5.52
CA LEU A 19 8.83 -6.06 -4.07
C LEU A 19 8.98 -4.64 -3.53
N GLN A 20 9.62 -3.75 -4.31
CA GLN A 20 9.87 -2.36 -3.92
C GLN A 20 8.62 -1.51 -4.12
N THR A 21 8.05 -1.48 -5.31
CA THR A 21 6.82 -0.69 -5.58
C THR A 21 5.53 -1.47 -5.33
N GLU A 22 5.65 -2.68 -4.79
CA GLU A 22 4.56 -3.65 -4.59
C GLU A 22 3.84 -4.08 -5.89
N HIS A 23 4.37 -3.66 -7.04
CA HIS A 23 3.86 -3.98 -8.36
C HIS A 23 3.91 -5.48 -8.58
N SER A 24 2.84 -6.02 -9.16
CA SER A 24 2.77 -7.43 -9.52
C SER A 24 1.76 -7.61 -10.63
N MET A 25 2.04 -8.52 -11.55
CA MET A 25 1.07 -8.90 -12.59
C MET A 25 -0.20 -9.50 -11.97
N VAL A 26 -0.08 -10.07 -10.77
CA VAL A 26 -1.24 -10.47 -9.96
C VAL A 26 -1.62 -9.30 -9.06
N GLY A 27 -2.59 -8.52 -9.53
CA GLY A 27 -3.09 -7.36 -8.82
C GLY A 27 -3.59 -7.73 -7.42
N THR A 28 -3.17 -6.94 -6.43
CA THR A 28 -3.96 -6.74 -5.21
C THR A 28 -4.68 -5.43 -5.44
N PHE A 29 -6.01 -5.44 -5.42
CA PHE A 29 -6.79 -4.22 -5.59
C PHE A 29 -7.38 -3.79 -4.25
N PRO A 30 -6.57 -3.48 -3.21
CA PRO A 30 -7.10 -3.11 -1.89
C PRO A 30 -8.00 -1.89 -2.01
N GLY A 31 -7.65 -0.95 -2.90
CA GLY A 31 -8.50 0.18 -3.26
C GLY A 31 -9.90 -0.22 -3.75
N VAL A 32 -10.00 -1.21 -4.64
CA VAL A 32 -11.31 -1.72 -5.10
C VAL A 32 -12.05 -2.44 -3.96
N VAL A 33 -11.35 -3.20 -3.12
CA VAL A 33 -11.94 -3.83 -1.93
C VAL A 33 -12.51 -2.80 -0.96
N MET A 34 -11.78 -1.69 -0.75
CA MET A 34 -12.27 -0.59 0.07
C MET A 34 -13.53 0.05 -0.52
N LEU A 35 -13.52 0.33 -1.83
CA LEU A 35 -14.69 0.90 -2.51
C LEU A 35 -15.90 -0.07 -2.45
N MET A 36 -15.68 -1.36 -2.68
CA MET A 36 -16.76 -2.36 -2.62
C MET A 36 -17.41 -2.47 -1.23
N ASN A 37 -16.61 -2.35 -0.17
CA ASN A 37 -17.08 -2.61 1.20
C ASN A 37 -17.61 -1.37 1.92
N PHE A 38 -17.06 -0.19 1.66
CA PHE A 38 -17.32 1.00 2.49
C PHE A 38 -17.98 2.16 1.73
N ASP A 39 -17.98 2.13 0.40
CA ASP A 39 -18.43 3.27 -0.40
C ASP A 39 -19.95 3.26 -0.62
N ASN A 40 -20.52 4.41 -0.99
CA ASN A 40 -21.93 4.47 -1.34
C ASN A 40 -22.19 3.92 -2.76
N ALA A 41 -23.47 3.68 -3.11
CA ALA A 41 -23.82 3.09 -4.40
C ALA A 41 -23.33 3.90 -5.62
N HIS A 42 -23.41 5.23 -5.54
CA HIS A 42 -22.96 6.13 -6.59
C HIS A 42 -21.44 6.09 -6.77
N GLN A 43 -20.69 6.16 -5.66
CA GLN A 43 -19.23 6.09 -5.71
C GLN A 43 -18.74 4.72 -6.20
N LYS A 44 -19.42 3.61 -5.86
CA LYS A 44 -19.11 2.27 -6.40
C LYS A 44 -19.25 2.21 -7.92
N GLU A 45 -20.37 2.73 -8.44
CA GLU A 45 -20.67 2.73 -9.87
C GLU A 45 -19.69 3.61 -10.66
N GLU A 46 -19.26 4.73 -10.07
CA GLU A 46 -18.31 5.66 -10.69
C GLU A 46 -16.85 5.20 -10.56
N LEU A 47 -16.38 4.95 -9.33
CA LEU A 47 -14.95 4.85 -9.01
C LEU A 47 -14.36 3.47 -9.30
N ILE A 48 -15.13 2.39 -9.16
CA ILE A 48 -14.61 1.03 -9.41
C ILE A 48 -14.20 0.85 -10.88
N PRO A 49 -15.06 1.18 -11.88
CA PRO A 49 -14.67 1.10 -13.28
C PRO A 49 -13.47 2.00 -13.61
N LEU A 50 -13.44 3.23 -13.09
CA LEU A 50 -12.30 4.15 -13.29
C LEU A 50 -11.01 3.59 -12.69
N ARG A 51 -11.07 2.97 -11.51
CA ARG A 51 -9.93 2.34 -10.85
C ARG A 51 -9.37 1.17 -11.65
N LEU A 52 -10.26 0.33 -12.20
CA LEU A 52 -9.88 -0.83 -13.03
C LEU A 52 -9.32 -0.40 -14.40
N GLN A 53 -9.79 0.72 -14.95
CA GLN A 53 -9.26 1.32 -16.18
C GLN A 53 -7.97 2.13 -15.96
N GLY A 54 -7.53 2.31 -14.71
CA GLY A 54 -6.35 3.12 -14.37
C GLY A 54 -6.55 4.63 -14.52
N LYS A 55 -7.79 5.09 -14.65
CA LYS A 55 -8.19 6.51 -14.77
C LYS A 55 -8.38 7.20 -13.42
N PHE A 56 -8.50 6.40 -12.36
CA PHE A 56 -8.53 6.83 -10.97
C PHE A 56 -7.45 6.06 -10.22
N ARG A 57 -6.62 6.73 -9.42
CA ARG A 57 -5.73 6.06 -8.48
C ARG A 57 -6.11 6.49 -7.07
N MET A 58 -5.51 5.87 -6.08
CA MET A 58 -5.88 6.15 -4.71
C MET A 58 -4.72 5.75 -3.82
N THR A 59 -4.40 6.62 -2.88
CA THR A 59 -3.31 6.42 -1.92
C THR A 59 -3.84 6.38 -0.49
N PHE A 60 -3.25 5.51 0.32
CA PHE A 60 -3.61 5.31 1.71
C PHE A 60 -2.68 6.14 2.60
N GLY A 61 -3.21 7.22 3.18
CA GLY A 61 -2.52 8.07 4.14
C GLY A 61 -3.01 7.82 5.57
N LEU A 62 -2.18 7.19 6.39
CA LEU A 62 -2.46 6.92 7.81
C LEU A 62 -1.36 7.46 8.73
N THR A 63 -0.10 7.34 8.32
CA THR A 63 1.06 7.72 9.12
C THR A 63 1.26 9.24 9.11
N GLU A 64 1.44 9.83 10.29
CA GLU A 64 1.74 11.25 10.51
C GLU A 64 3.17 11.42 11.06
N PRO A 65 3.79 12.61 10.92
CA PRO A 65 5.03 12.90 11.63
C PRO A 65 4.89 12.66 13.14
N GLY A 66 5.77 11.81 13.70
CA GLY A 66 5.75 11.45 15.11
C GLY A 66 4.79 10.32 15.50
N HIS A 67 3.88 9.88 14.63
CA HIS A 67 2.90 8.82 14.93
C HIS A 67 2.65 7.89 13.73
N GLY A 68 2.84 6.58 13.94
CA GLY A 68 2.53 5.57 12.92
C GLY A 68 1.82 4.34 13.47
N SER A 69 2.35 3.76 14.55
CA SER A 69 1.73 2.60 15.21
C SER A 69 0.47 2.97 16.00
N ASP A 70 0.46 4.14 16.64
CA ASP A 70 -0.72 4.69 17.31
C ASP A 70 -1.60 5.45 16.32
N ALA A 71 -2.41 4.70 15.56
CA ALA A 71 -3.37 5.25 14.61
C ALA A 71 -4.56 5.98 15.30
N THR A 72 -4.61 6.00 16.64
CA THR A 72 -5.66 6.71 17.39
C THR A 72 -5.26 8.15 17.75
N HIS A 73 -3.98 8.49 17.61
CA HIS A 73 -3.41 9.78 18.00
C HIS A 73 -3.71 10.95 17.04
N GLY A 74 -4.31 10.68 15.87
CA GLY A 74 -4.46 11.63 14.75
C GLY A 74 -4.75 13.06 15.19
N SER A 75 -3.84 13.96 14.81
CA SER A 75 -3.71 15.29 15.42
C SER A 75 -4.53 16.39 14.73
N ASP A 76 -4.98 16.16 13.50
CA ASP A 76 -5.53 17.21 12.64
C ASP A 76 -6.95 16.92 12.13
N ALA A 77 -7.97 17.35 12.89
CA ALA A 77 -9.30 17.66 12.35
C ALA A 77 -10.11 18.53 13.33
N THR A 78 -10.23 19.83 13.06
CA THR A 78 -11.20 20.70 13.75
C THR A 78 -12.56 20.68 13.05
N HIS A 79 -13.60 20.40 13.83
CA HIS A 79 -14.99 20.36 13.39
C HIS A 79 -15.60 21.76 13.42
N GLY A 80 -15.91 22.35 12.26
CA GLY A 80 -16.81 23.51 12.16
C GLY A 80 -18.24 23.07 11.87
N ASP A 81 -19.24 23.89 12.19
CA ASP A 81 -20.71 23.68 12.17
C ASP A 81 -21.37 23.20 10.83
N LYS A 82 -20.63 22.58 9.91
CA LYS A 82 -21.13 22.02 8.65
C LYS A 82 -20.52 20.64 8.40
N GLY A 83 -21.12 19.60 9.00
CA GLY A 83 -20.95 18.20 8.57
C GLY A 83 -19.60 17.57 8.92
N THR A 84 -19.62 16.72 9.94
CA THR A 84 -18.49 15.89 10.36
C THR A 84 -17.88 15.08 9.21
N THR A 85 -16.55 15.00 9.08
CA THR A 85 -15.90 13.74 8.68
C THR A 85 -14.48 13.70 9.26
N ARG A 86 -14.22 12.71 10.13
CA ARG A 86 -12.85 12.29 10.49
C ARG A 86 -12.26 11.63 9.24
N PHE A 87 -11.59 12.41 8.40
CA PHE A 87 -11.07 11.94 7.12
C PHE A 87 -9.81 11.10 7.33
N TRP A 88 -9.99 9.79 7.34
CA TRP A 88 -8.91 8.84 7.13
C TRP A 88 -9.00 8.40 5.67
N THR A 89 -8.07 8.94 4.86
CA THR A 89 -7.86 8.72 3.41
C THR A 89 -8.86 9.37 2.45
N TRP A 90 -8.39 10.22 1.54
CA TRP A 90 -8.02 9.91 0.14
C TRP A 90 -7.55 11.21 -0.55
N VAL A 91 -6.37 11.19 -1.19
CA VAL A 91 -5.73 12.40 -1.76
C VAL A 91 -6.22 12.78 -3.17
N GLU A 92 -6.99 11.96 -3.88
CA GLU A 92 -7.30 12.27 -5.29
C GLU A 92 -8.50 13.19 -5.53
N ARG A 93 -9.45 13.32 -4.59
CA ARG A 93 -10.58 14.25 -4.76
C ARG A 93 -10.27 15.67 -4.29
N LEU A 94 -9.13 15.86 -3.62
CA LEU A 94 -8.59 17.19 -3.41
C LEU A 94 -7.93 17.59 -4.72
N ALA A 95 -8.35 18.71 -5.31
CA ALA A 95 -7.69 19.21 -6.51
C ALA A 95 -6.18 19.21 -6.23
N ALA A 96 -5.39 18.60 -7.11
CA ALA A 96 -3.94 18.45 -6.97
C ALA A 96 -3.21 19.77 -6.65
N GLU A 97 -3.88 20.91 -6.84
CA GLU A 97 -3.49 22.26 -6.48
C GLU A 97 -3.36 22.52 -4.96
N TRP A 98 -4.09 21.80 -4.11
CA TRP A 98 -4.13 22.04 -2.64
C TRP A 98 -3.32 21.04 -1.81
N VAL A 99 -2.71 20.07 -2.48
CA VAL A 99 -1.95 19.00 -1.83
C VAL A 99 -0.48 19.14 -2.22
N GLN A 100 0.37 19.45 -1.24
CA GLN A 100 1.81 19.48 -1.45
C GLN A 100 2.39 18.10 -1.16
N ALA A 101 2.98 17.46 -2.17
CA ALA A 101 3.66 16.17 -2.05
C ALA A 101 5.17 16.33 -2.24
N MET A 102 5.96 15.91 -1.26
CA MET A 102 7.43 15.88 -1.34
C MET A 102 7.93 14.44 -1.37
N ALA A 103 8.46 14.01 -2.51
CA ALA A 103 9.04 12.69 -2.67
C ALA A 103 10.19 12.47 -1.68
N GLN A 104 10.17 11.31 -1.02
CA GLN A 104 11.18 10.94 -0.04
C GLN A 104 12.21 9.99 -0.66
N TRP A 105 13.47 10.19 -0.30
CA TRP A 105 14.53 9.22 -0.60
C TRP A 105 14.42 8.06 0.36
N THR A 106 14.40 6.85 -0.17
CA THR A 106 14.40 5.63 0.64
C THR A 106 15.49 4.68 0.19
N LEU A 107 15.94 3.83 1.11
CA LEU A 107 16.86 2.74 0.78
C LEU A 107 16.11 1.70 -0.05
N ASN A 108 16.49 1.56 -1.32
CA ASN A 108 15.99 0.51 -2.22
C ASN A 108 14.49 0.60 -2.60
N MET A 109 13.85 1.77 -2.44
CA MET A 109 12.49 2.06 -2.93
C MET A 109 12.46 3.49 -3.55
N PRO A 110 13.06 3.70 -4.73
CA PRO A 110 13.31 5.04 -5.25
C PRO A 110 12.06 5.85 -5.61
N THR A 111 10.87 5.24 -5.67
CA THR A 111 9.63 5.90 -6.12
C THR A 111 8.43 5.33 -5.38
N ASP A 112 7.55 6.21 -4.90
CA ASP A 112 6.18 5.98 -4.35
C ASP A 112 5.97 6.42 -2.88
N HIS A 113 7.00 6.97 -2.23
CA HIS A 113 6.85 7.60 -0.92
C HIS A 113 6.88 9.12 -1.02
N ALA A 114 5.84 9.77 -0.53
CA ALA A 114 5.78 11.22 -0.43
C ALA A 114 5.26 11.64 0.94
N THR A 115 5.84 12.70 1.49
CA THR A 115 5.19 13.45 2.57
C THR A 115 4.11 14.31 1.94
N VAL A 116 2.89 14.20 2.45
CA VAL A 116 1.72 14.93 1.94
C VAL A 116 1.30 15.97 2.98
N SER A 117 1.18 17.23 2.57
CA SER A 117 0.59 18.29 3.38
C SER A 117 -0.75 18.70 2.79
N ILE A 118 -1.76 18.76 3.66
CA ILE A 118 -3.14 19.15 3.35
C ILE A 118 -3.47 20.32 4.27
N LYS A 119 -3.76 21.49 3.69
CA LYS A 119 -4.06 22.70 4.46
C LYS A 119 -5.30 23.39 3.90
N ASP A 120 -6.26 23.68 4.79
CA ASP A 120 -7.49 24.42 4.48
C ASP A 120 -8.28 23.84 3.30
N VAL A 121 -8.24 22.51 3.14
CA VAL A 121 -8.90 21.84 2.02
C VAL A 121 -10.33 21.45 2.39
N TRP A 122 -11.28 21.97 1.63
CA TRP A 122 -12.67 21.58 1.77
C TRP A 122 -12.92 20.21 1.13
N VAL A 123 -13.62 19.33 1.86
CA VAL A 123 -14.01 18.01 1.38
C VAL A 123 -15.52 17.84 1.51
N PRO A 124 -16.26 17.51 0.45
CA PRO A 124 -17.68 17.24 0.56
C PRO A 124 -17.92 15.97 1.37
N GLU A 125 -19.00 15.95 2.15
CA GLU A 125 -19.46 14.75 2.88
C GLU A 125 -19.66 13.55 1.95
N SER A 126 -20.08 13.79 0.70
CA SER A 126 -20.24 12.76 -0.32
C SER A 126 -18.93 12.08 -0.78
N ALA A 127 -17.77 12.60 -0.35
CA ALA A 127 -16.47 11.98 -0.59
C ALA A 127 -15.97 11.13 0.60
N ALA A 128 -16.72 11.09 1.70
CA ALA A 128 -16.39 10.22 2.83
C ALA A 128 -16.51 8.75 2.43
N LEU A 129 -15.49 7.95 2.76
CA LEU A 129 -15.53 6.50 2.59
C LEU A 129 -16.07 5.85 3.86
N GLY A 130 -17.23 5.20 3.77
CA GLY A 130 -17.89 4.58 4.91
C GLY A 130 -18.62 5.58 5.81
N HIS A 131 -19.08 5.08 6.95
CA HIS A 131 -19.75 5.92 7.93
C HIS A 131 -18.76 6.86 8.62
N ILE A 132 -19.19 8.12 8.75
CA ILE A 132 -18.55 9.10 9.63
C ILE A 132 -18.35 8.46 11.01
N TYR A 133 -17.17 8.67 11.61
CA TYR A 133 -16.72 8.08 12.87
C TYR A 133 -16.26 6.62 12.82
N ASN A 134 -16.36 5.93 11.67
CA ASN A 134 -15.84 4.55 11.51
C ASN A 134 -14.47 4.47 10.82
N GLY A 135 -13.71 5.58 10.79
CA GLY A 135 -12.45 5.66 10.03
C GLY A 135 -11.38 4.64 10.44
N LEU A 136 -11.27 4.32 11.74
CA LEU A 136 -10.33 3.30 12.21
C LEU A 136 -10.70 1.90 11.69
N GLY A 137 -11.99 1.57 11.64
CA GLY A 137 -12.46 0.28 11.09
C GLY A 137 -12.14 0.16 9.60
N VAL A 138 -12.33 1.25 8.84
CA VAL A 138 -11.95 1.34 7.42
C VAL A 138 -10.43 1.16 7.26
N ALA A 139 -9.62 1.86 8.06
CA ALA A 139 -8.16 1.73 8.03
C ALA A 139 -7.68 0.32 8.38
N GLN A 140 -8.31 -0.31 9.38
CA GLN A 140 -8.00 -1.68 9.80
C GLN A 140 -8.33 -2.71 8.70
N ALA A 141 -9.45 -2.53 7.99
CA ALA A 141 -9.81 -3.37 6.86
C ALA A 141 -8.78 -3.26 5.72
N PHE A 142 -8.33 -2.03 5.40
CA PHE A 142 -7.28 -1.84 4.40
C PHE A 142 -5.99 -2.57 4.78
N VAL A 143 -5.48 -2.36 6.00
CA VAL A 143 -4.24 -3.04 6.43
C VAL A 143 -4.40 -4.55 6.50
N HIS A 144 -5.58 -5.07 6.88
CA HIS A 144 -5.84 -6.50 6.92
C HIS A 144 -5.67 -7.15 5.53
N GLU A 145 -6.29 -6.57 4.50
CA GLU A 145 -6.15 -7.04 3.12
C GLU A 145 -4.70 -7.00 2.62
N THR A 146 -3.96 -5.96 3.00
CA THR A 146 -2.55 -5.82 2.59
C THR A 146 -1.58 -6.76 3.33
N ARG A 147 -1.94 -7.31 4.51
CA ARG A 147 -1.03 -8.19 5.27
C ARG A 147 -0.76 -9.51 4.57
N ILE A 148 -1.77 -10.12 3.95
CA ILE A 148 -1.63 -11.42 3.29
C ILE A 148 -0.69 -11.32 2.08
N ARG A 149 -0.80 -10.24 1.29
CA ARG A 149 0.12 -10.01 0.16
C ARG A 149 1.55 -9.79 0.64
N GLN A 150 1.74 -9.04 1.73
CA GLN A 150 3.07 -8.76 2.26
C GLN A 150 3.73 -10.04 2.79
N ALA A 151 2.96 -10.88 3.49
CA ALA A 151 3.43 -12.18 3.94
C ALA A 151 3.87 -13.07 2.76
N ALA A 152 3.05 -13.19 1.72
CA ALA A 152 3.37 -13.98 0.53
C ALA A 152 4.62 -13.47 -0.19
N SER A 153 4.74 -12.16 -0.36
CA SER A 153 5.91 -11.52 -0.98
C SER A 153 7.19 -11.73 -0.16
N SER A 154 7.13 -11.56 1.16
CA SER A 154 8.27 -11.82 2.05
C SER A 154 8.71 -13.28 2.04
N LEU A 155 7.75 -14.22 2.03
CA LEU A 155 8.07 -15.66 1.96
C LEU A 155 8.75 -16.02 0.64
N GLY A 156 8.22 -15.55 -0.49
CA GLY A 156 8.85 -15.78 -1.79
C GLY A 156 10.27 -15.19 -1.87
N ALA A 157 10.47 -13.97 -1.36
CA ALA A 157 11.80 -13.37 -1.28
C ALA A 157 12.77 -14.21 -0.43
N ALA A 158 12.31 -14.76 0.71
CA ALA A 158 13.10 -15.65 1.54
C ALA A 158 13.49 -16.93 0.79
N VAL A 159 12.55 -17.54 0.05
CA VAL A 159 12.83 -18.71 -0.80
C VAL A 159 13.91 -18.40 -1.84
N TYR A 160 13.82 -17.24 -2.52
CA TYR A 160 14.84 -16.82 -3.47
C TYR A 160 16.22 -16.70 -2.81
N CYS A 161 16.32 -16.04 -1.65
CA CYS A 161 17.58 -15.89 -0.92
C CYS A 161 18.20 -17.23 -0.52
N VAL A 162 17.38 -18.19 -0.07
CA VAL A 162 17.82 -19.54 0.27
C VAL A 162 18.34 -20.26 -0.99
N GLN A 163 17.62 -20.17 -2.10
CA GLN A 163 18.05 -20.79 -3.36
C GLN A 163 19.37 -20.20 -3.88
N GLN A 164 19.54 -18.88 -3.82
CA GLN A 164 20.82 -18.25 -4.19
C GLN A 164 21.96 -18.66 -3.27
N SER A 165 21.71 -18.74 -1.96
CA SER A 165 22.70 -19.21 -0.98
C SER A 165 23.13 -20.65 -1.26
N VAL A 166 22.17 -21.55 -1.50
CA VAL A 166 22.45 -22.96 -1.83
C VAL A 166 23.20 -23.06 -3.16
N LYS A 167 22.79 -22.31 -4.18
CA LYS A 167 23.49 -22.27 -5.47
C LYS A 167 24.94 -21.84 -5.29
N TYR A 168 25.17 -20.73 -4.59
CA TYR A 168 26.51 -20.20 -4.34
C TYR A 168 27.37 -21.15 -3.51
N ALA A 169 26.80 -21.79 -2.48
CA ALA A 169 27.54 -22.74 -1.65
C ALA A 169 28.01 -23.99 -2.42
N ASN A 170 27.33 -24.32 -3.52
CA ASN A 170 27.70 -25.40 -4.42
C ASN A 170 28.50 -24.93 -5.65
N ASP A 171 28.78 -23.63 -5.77
CA ASP A 171 29.52 -23.05 -6.88
C ASP A 171 30.97 -22.76 -6.48
N GLY A 172 31.89 -23.56 -7.03
CA GLY A 172 33.31 -23.44 -6.74
C GLY A 172 33.77 -24.15 -5.45
N ALA A 173 35.09 -24.30 -5.35
CA ALA A 173 35.75 -24.98 -4.24
C ALA A 173 37.05 -24.23 -3.86
N PRO A 174 36.96 -23.01 -3.29
CA PRO A 174 38.13 -22.17 -3.04
C PRO A 174 39.17 -22.82 -2.11
N PHE A 175 38.76 -23.76 -1.27
CA PHE A 175 39.64 -24.51 -0.35
C PHE A 175 39.72 -26.00 -0.69
N GLY A 176 39.44 -26.39 -1.94
CA GLY A 176 39.50 -27.78 -2.40
C GLY A 176 38.23 -28.61 -2.17
N THR A 177 37.24 -28.09 -1.44
CA THR A 177 35.89 -28.67 -1.30
C THR A 177 34.81 -27.61 -1.48
N LEU A 178 33.58 -28.04 -1.79
CA LEU A 178 32.41 -27.16 -1.86
C LEU A 178 32.12 -26.55 -0.48
N LEU A 179 31.59 -25.32 -0.46
CA LEU A 179 31.18 -24.67 0.79
C LEU A 179 29.98 -25.36 1.45
N SER A 180 29.21 -26.13 0.69
CA SER A 180 28.11 -26.96 1.20
C SER A 180 28.58 -28.23 1.93
N HIS A 181 29.84 -28.62 1.77
CA HIS A 181 30.44 -29.80 2.36
C HIS A 181 31.01 -29.46 3.74
N ASN A 182 30.14 -29.30 4.73
CA ASN A 182 30.50 -29.15 6.15
C ASN A 182 30.45 -30.52 6.85
#